data_AF-A0A3N5IWC4-F1
#
_entry.id   AF-A0A3N5IWC4-F1
#
_cell.length_a   1.000
_cell.length_b   1.000
_cell.length_c   1.000
_cell.angle_alpha   90.00
_cell.angle_beta   90.00
_cell.angle_gamma   90.00
#
_symmetry.space_group_name_H-M   'P 1'
#
loop_
_entity.id
_entity.type
_entity.pdbx_description
1 polymer ?
#
loop_
_entity_poly.entity_id
_entity_poly.type
_entity_poly.pdbx_seq_one_letter_code
_entity_poly.pdbx_strand_id
1 'polypeptide(L)'
;MNYSWSYQGGYQGAWNTMIRDVFSRDIQRDMGQPYTRSRFYHLYVNGVYWGVFQTQERPEARYAASYFGGSSGDYDVVKVDASNGRYDVEATDGSVDPWQQVWSLCQEGFKSNSQYFKLQGMNEIGEKSPDLPCLVNIDNLIDYMLIIFYTGNFDSPASKFMQNKAPNNYYAIYNHNRQDGFRFFVHDAEHTLITSPISPCEGIEEDRVNIGSRNDAYKMMVTSFSEFHPQWLHHRLTENPEYRLRFADHVYRHFFNDGVFQPDYCMTAFMNRAFEIEDAIIAESARWGDAKINKPRTKDDDWLPAVDDIVDNFFPVRSDIVLRQLRQADLYSTIDPPSFINNGSEIIAKNIEIGSDLSLEMVNPNADGVIYYTLDGSDPRQVGGAVSLSALPDSDFVQLVIGSTLRLRARVKVGDEWSALHQLMITKDQPLHHLKLTEIHYHPLDDGDVDGREFEFIEIKNCGHDSLDLAMLHFSAGIDFIFAQQIIQAGEFIVLASNAAAFQQRY
;
A
#
# COMPACT_ATOMS: atom_id res chain seq x y z
N MET A 1 2.34 -21.12 16.59
CA MET A 1 2.09 -20.65 15.21
C MET A 1 2.04 -21.89 14.34
N ASN A 2 1.24 -21.90 13.27
CA ASN A 2 1.31 -23.02 12.33
C ASN A 2 2.74 -23.18 11.80
N TYR A 3 3.09 -24.40 11.38
CA TYR A 3 4.44 -24.79 10.94
C TYR A 3 5.56 -24.74 11.99
N SER A 4 5.36 -24.19 13.19
CA SER A 4 6.43 -24.21 14.21
C SER A 4 6.69 -25.64 14.72
N TRP A 5 7.93 -25.95 15.08
CA TRP A 5 8.30 -27.31 15.54
C TRP A 5 7.59 -27.73 16.83
N SER A 6 7.16 -26.75 17.64
CA SER A 6 6.40 -26.95 18.87
C SER A 6 4.90 -27.24 18.66
N TYR A 7 4.31 -26.89 17.51
CA TYR A 7 2.87 -26.87 17.29
C TYR A 7 2.39 -27.96 16.35
N GLN A 8 1.40 -28.76 16.82
CA GLN A 8 0.76 -29.90 16.15
C GLN A 8 1.73 -30.93 15.52
N GLY A 9 1.55 -32.23 15.81
CA GLY A 9 2.43 -33.25 15.23
C GLY A 9 2.25 -33.37 13.72
N GLY A 10 3.32 -33.57 12.94
CA GLY A 10 3.21 -33.90 11.52
C GLY A 10 4.25 -33.28 10.60
N TYR A 11 3.93 -33.31 9.30
CA TYR A 11 4.81 -32.88 8.22
C TYR A 11 4.96 -31.34 8.13
N GLN A 12 4.05 -30.58 8.76
CA GLN A 12 4.04 -29.11 8.71
C GLN A 12 5.31 -28.45 9.25
N GLY A 13 5.96 -29.06 10.26
CA GLY A 13 7.22 -28.55 10.80
C GLY A 13 8.36 -28.47 9.78
N ALA A 14 8.25 -29.16 8.63
CA ALA A 14 9.21 -29.09 7.55
C ALA A 14 9.18 -27.75 6.78
N TRP A 15 8.16 -26.93 6.98
CA TRP A 15 8.03 -25.60 6.34
C TRP A 15 8.24 -24.43 7.31
N ASN A 16 8.76 -24.74 8.50
CA ASN A 16 9.05 -23.73 9.51
C ASN A 16 10.14 -22.77 9.02
N THR A 17 9.78 -21.52 8.79
CA THR A 17 10.76 -20.44 8.61
C THR A 17 10.70 -19.41 9.72
N MET A 18 9.58 -19.33 10.46
CA MET A 18 9.25 -18.25 11.41
C MET A 18 9.15 -16.84 10.80
N ILE A 19 9.25 -16.72 9.47
CA ILE A 19 9.40 -15.43 8.77
C ILE A 19 8.17 -15.05 7.95
N ARG A 20 7.38 -16.02 7.47
CA ARG A 20 6.24 -15.82 6.54
C ARG A 20 5.30 -14.66 6.92
N ASP A 21 4.86 -14.62 8.17
CA ASP A 21 3.99 -13.55 8.68
C ASP A 21 4.71 -12.18 8.71
N VAL A 22 5.92 -12.14 9.25
CA VAL A 22 6.70 -10.90 9.39
C VAL A 22 7.06 -10.32 8.02
N PHE A 23 7.45 -11.17 7.07
CA PHE A 23 7.70 -10.78 5.68
C PHE A 23 6.48 -10.09 5.06
N SER A 24 5.29 -10.70 5.19
CA SER A 24 4.07 -10.14 4.60
C SER A 24 3.73 -8.75 5.16
N ARG A 25 3.99 -8.53 6.45
CA ARG A 25 3.81 -7.22 7.10
C ARG A 25 4.92 -6.21 6.78
N ASP A 26 6.15 -6.68 6.61
CA ASP A 26 7.25 -5.83 6.16
C ASP A 26 7.04 -5.36 4.72
N ILE A 27 6.50 -6.20 3.83
CA ILE A 27 6.09 -5.75 2.50
C ILE A 27 5.00 -4.67 2.61
N GLN A 28 4.04 -4.80 3.53
CA GLN A 28 3.06 -3.74 3.77
C GLN A 28 3.72 -2.39 4.15
N ARG A 29 4.74 -2.42 5.02
CA ARG A 29 5.57 -1.25 5.33
C ARG A 29 6.24 -0.69 4.08
N ASP A 30 6.85 -1.56 3.28
CA ASP A 30 7.68 -1.19 2.14
C ASP A 30 6.85 -0.64 0.96
N MET A 31 5.56 -0.94 0.92
CA MET A 31 4.58 -0.28 0.06
C MET A 31 4.19 1.13 0.54
N GLY A 32 4.71 1.58 1.68
CA GLY A 32 4.36 2.86 2.31
C GLY A 32 3.03 2.83 3.07
N GLN A 33 2.46 1.64 3.28
CA GLN A 33 1.19 1.47 4.00
C GLN A 33 1.41 1.30 5.51
N PRO A 34 0.43 1.67 6.34
CA PRO A 34 0.49 1.34 7.76
C PRO A 34 0.57 -0.18 7.96
N TYR A 35 1.38 -0.63 8.92
CA TYR A 35 1.66 -2.03 9.18
C TYR A 35 1.95 -2.24 10.67
N THR A 36 1.87 -3.48 11.14
CA THR A 36 2.25 -3.81 12.53
C THR A 36 3.69 -4.27 12.60
N ARG A 37 4.48 -3.72 13.53
CA ARG A 37 5.90 -4.05 13.68
C ARG A 37 6.12 -5.41 14.33
N SER A 38 7.30 -5.98 14.09
CA SER A 38 7.76 -7.20 14.76
C SER A 38 9.22 -7.13 15.22
N ARG A 39 9.52 -7.94 16.22
CA ARG A 39 10.85 -8.20 16.79
C ARG A 39 10.91 -9.63 17.30
N PHE A 40 12.06 -10.28 17.14
CA PHE A 40 12.29 -11.62 17.66
C PHE A 40 12.89 -11.60 19.07
N TYR A 41 12.55 -12.60 19.88
CA TYR A 41 12.98 -12.74 21.26
C TYR A 41 13.21 -14.21 21.63
N HIS A 42 14.19 -14.45 22.50
CA HIS A 42 14.27 -15.69 23.27
C HIS A 42 13.34 -15.60 24.49
N LEU A 43 12.37 -16.49 24.59
CA LEU A 43 11.46 -16.52 25.74
C LEU A 43 11.98 -17.45 26.83
N TYR A 44 12.02 -16.95 28.06
CA TYR A 44 12.25 -17.75 29.26
C TYR A 44 11.08 -17.60 30.22
N VAL A 45 10.56 -18.72 30.73
CA VAL A 45 9.52 -18.73 31.76
C VAL A 45 10.04 -19.50 32.96
N ASN A 46 10.13 -18.83 34.12
CA ASN A 46 10.69 -19.39 35.36
C ASN A 46 12.11 -19.98 35.17
N GLY A 47 12.95 -19.32 34.37
CA GLY A 47 14.32 -19.75 34.08
C GLY A 47 14.45 -20.86 33.03
N VAL A 48 13.33 -21.38 32.52
CA VAL A 48 13.33 -22.41 31.46
C VAL A 48 13.20 -21.74 30.10
N TYR A 49 14.03 -22.12 29.14
CA TYR A 49 13.93 -21.65 27.76
C TYR A 49 12.69 -22.24 27.06
N TRP A 50 11.90 -21.38 26.42
CA TRP A 50 10.64 -21.72 25.75
C TRP A 50 10.68 -21.59 24.23
N GLY A 51 11.79 -21.16 23.65
CA GLY A 51 11.94 -21.03 22.20
C GLY A 51 12.08 -19.59 21.73
N VAL A 52 12.16 -19.46 20.41
CA VAL A 52 12.16 -18.19 19.68
C VAL A 52 10.72 -17.75 19.48
N PHE A 53 10.42 -16.51 19.84
CA PHE A 53 9.12 -15.88 19.66
C PHE A 53 9.27 -14.59 18.88
N GLN A 54 8.19 -14.16 18.26
CA GLN A 54 8.07 -12.84 17.65
C GLN A 54 6.93 -12.06 18.32
N THR A 55 7.12 -10.76 18.52
CA THR A 55 6.03 -9.87 18.91
C THR A 55 5.34 -9.32 17.67
N GLN A 56 4.03 -9.16 17.72
CA GLN A 56 3.29 -8.36 16.75
C GLN A 56 2.55 -7.25 17.52
N GLU A 57 2.68 -6.01 17.06
CA GLU A 57 1.80 -4.94 17.51
C GLU A 57 0.35 -5.29 17.16
N ARG A 58 -0.59 -5.09 18.08
CA ARG A 58 -2.00 -5.36 17.80
C ARG A 58 -2.61 -4.16 17.08
N PRO A 59 -3.13 -4.30 15.85
CA PRO A 59 -3.74 -3.20 15.10
C PRO A 59 -5.15 -2.89 15.64
N GLU A 60 -5.21 -2.58 16.93
CA GLU A 60 -6.37 -2.19 17.74
C GLU A 60 -6.42 -0.66 17.88
N ALA A 61 -7.47 -0.12 18.49
CA ALA A 61 -7.68 1.33 18.61
C ALA A 61 -6.52 2.07 19.31
N ARG A 62 -5.85 1.44 20.29
CA ARG A 62 -4.66 2.00 20.95
C ARG A 62 -3.44 2.13 20.03
N TYR A 63 -3.28 1.17 19.11
CA TYR A 63 -2.25 1.25 18.08
C TYR A 63 -2.59 2.41 17.14
N ALA A 64 -3.85 2.47 16.71
CA ALA A 64 -4.32 3.54 15.83
C ALA A 64 -4.09 4.94 16.44
N ALA A 65 -4.45 5.14 17.71
CA ALA A 65 -4.21 6.40 18.41
C ALA A 65 -2.72 6.77 18.49
N SER A 66 -1.85 5.77 18.70
CA SER A 66 -0.40 5.98 18.80
C SER A 66 0.26 6.35 17.46
N TYR A 67 -0.24 5.80 16.35
CA TYR A 67 0.35 5.96 15.02
C TYR A 67 -0.34 7.02 14.16
N PHE A 68 -1.63 7.26 14.37
CA PHE A 68 -2.46 8.15 13.55
C PHE A 68 -2.99 9.36 14.33
N GLY A 69 -2.72 9.44 15.64
CA GLY A 69 -3.18 10.52 16.53
C GLY A 69 -4.62 10.33 17.00
N GLY A 70 -5.19 11.35 17.64
CA GLY A 70 -6.52 11.26 18.25
C GLY A 70 -6.56 10.38 19.50
N SER A 71 -7.76 10.05 19.95
CA SER A 71 -8.01 9.16 21.10
C SER A 71 -8.32 7.73 20.63
N SER A 72 -8.11 6.71 21.47
CA SER A 72 -8.55 5.34 21.12
C SER A 72 -10.06 5.24 20.97
N GLY A 73 -10.84 6.16 21.57
CA GLY A 73 -12.29 6.22 21.37
C GLY A 73 -12.69 6.71 19.98
N ASP A 74 -11.75 7.24 19.20
CA ASP A 74 -12.02 7.77 17.85
C ASP A 74 -12.09 6.66 16.78
N TYR A 75 -11.76 5.42 17.17
CA TYR A 75 -11.50 4.32 16.25
C TYR A 75 -12.46 3.15 16.42
N ASP A 76 -12.99 2.68 15.29
CA ASP A 76 -13.63 1.39 15.15
C ASP A 76 -12.63 0.40 14.56
N VAL A 77 -12.51 -0.79 15.15
CA VAL A 77 -11.59 -1.83 14.66
C VAL A 77 -12.32 -3.14 14.46
N VAL A 78 -12.42 -3.55 13.19
CA VAL A 78 -13.10 -4.77 12.76
C VAL A 78 -12.09 -5.89 12.53
N LYS A 79 -12.44 -7.09 12.99
CA LYS A 79 -11.69 -8.33 12.79
C LYS A 79 -12.64 -9.53 12.69
N VAL A 80 -12.08 -10.73 12.70
CA VAL A 80 -12.85 -11.99 12.72
C VAL A 80 -12.73 -12.66 14.09
N ASP A 81 -13.88 -13.06 14.65
CA ASP A 81 -13.96 -14.00 15.75
C ASP A 81 -13.96 -15.44 15.22
N ALA A 82 -12.81 -16.08 15.26
CA ALA A 82 -12.70 -17.52 14.96
C ALA A 82 -13.03 -18.40 16.19
N SER A 83 -13.44 -17.81 17.33
CA SER A 83 -13.78 -18.56 18.53
C SER A 83 -14.97 -19.49 18.27
N ASN A 84 -14.91 -20.67 18.89
CA ASN A 84 -15.96 -21.70 18.78
C ASN A 84 -16.29 -22.10 17.33
N GLY A 85 -15.38 -21.85 16.38
CA GLY A 85 -15.52 -22.19 14.96
C GLY A 85 -16.49 -21.31 14.17
N ARG A 86 -16.84 -20.12 14.66
CA ARG A 86 -17.90 -19.28 14.07
C ARG A 86 -17.43 -18.34 12.94
N TYR A 87 -16.16 -17.97 12.87
CA TYR A 87 -15.58 -17.11 11.81
C TYR A 87 -16.48 -15.90 11.47
N ASP A 88 -16.97 -15.21 12.50
CA ASP A 88 -17.90 -14.09 12.34
C ASP A 88 -17.15 -12.76 12.40
N VAL A 89 -17.57 -11.77 11.61
CA VAL A 89 -17.13 -10.38 11.76
C VAL A 89 -17.48 -9.84 13.14
N GLU A 90 -16.49 -9.26 13.83
CA GLU A 90 -16.65 -8.59 15.12
C GLU A 90 -15.90 -7.25 15.16
N ALA A 91 -16.22 -6.41 16.15
CA ALA A 91 -15.40 -5.26 16.51
C ALA A 91 -14.60 -5.58 17.77
N THR A 92 -13.26 -5.44 17.71
CA THR A 92 -12.42 -5.51 18.93
C THR A 92 -12.42 -4.19 19.69
N ASP A 93 -12.70 -3.09 19.00
CA ASP A 93 -12.86 -1.75 19.56
C ASP A 93 -13.99 -1.03 18.78
N GLY A 94 -14.77 -0.21 19.46
CA GLY A 94 -15.85 0.57 18.84
C GLY A 94 -17.03 -0.29 18.38
N SER A 95 -17.48 -0.07 17.16
CA SER A 95 -18.67 -0.65 16.54
C SER A 95 -18.37 -1.21 15.15
N VAL A 96 -19.22 -2.11 14.67
CA VAL A 96 -19.18 -2.59 13.28
C VAL A 96 -20.00 -1.71 12.33
N ASP A 97 -20.59 -0.61 12.81
CA ASP A 97 -21.58 0.18 12.05
C ASP A 97 -20.99 0.80 10.76
N PRO A 98 -19.78 1.39 10.75
CA PRO A 98 -19.19 1.87 9.51
C PRO A 98 -18.89 0.72 8.52
N TRP A 99 -18.50 -0.45 9.02
CA TRP A 99 -18.28 -1.64 8.16
C TRP A 99 -19.59 -2.19 7.60
N GLN A 100 -20.69 -2.10 8.36
CA GLN A 100 -22.05 -2.41 7.91
C GLN A 100 -22.53 -1.44 6.80
N GLN A 101 -22.08 -0.17 6.83
CA GLN A 101 -22.33 0.78 5.74
C GLN A 101 -21.57 0.37 4.46
N VAL A 102 -20.29 -0.01 4.59
CA VAL A 102 -19.50 -0.56 3.46
C VAL A 102 -20.18 -1.79 2.87
N TRP A 103 -20.66 -2.71 3.70
CA TRP A 103 -21.43 -3.87 3.25
C TRP A 103 -22.70 -3.48 2.49
N SER A 104 -23.45 -2.50 2.98
CA SER A 104 -24.68 -2.03 2.33
C SER A 104 -24.40 -1.50 0.91
N LEU A 105 -23.36 -0.67 0.76
CA LEU A 105 -22.91 -0.21 -0.57
C LEU A 105 -22.44 -1.37 -1.46
N CYS A 106 -21.77 -2.37 -0.86
CA CYS A 106 -21.34 -3.57 -1.55
C CYS A 106 -22.51 -4.42 -2.06
N GLN A 107 -23.67 -4.39 -1.40
CA GLN A 107 -24.89 -5.03 -1.87
C GLN A 107 -25.52 -4.30 -3.06
N GLU A 108 -25.48 -2.96 -3.04
CA GLU A 108 -25.92 -2.14 -4.19
C GLU A 108 -25.03 -2.35 -5.42
N GLY A 109 -23.72 -2.49 -5.21
CA GLY A 109 -22.72 -2.74 -6.25
C GLY A 109 -22.04 -1.48 -6.77
N PHE A 110 -20.89 -1.65 -7.45
CA PHE A 110 -19.98 -0.55 -7.78
C PHE A 110 -19.84 -0.26 -9.28
N LYS A 111 -20.65 -0.89 -10.13
CA LYS A 111 -20.60 -0.63 -11.58
C LYS A 111 -20.74 0.85 -11.95
N SER A 112 -21.47 1.63 -11.15
CA SER A 112 -21.57 3.09 -11.30
C SER A 112 -20.48 3.82 -10.51
N ASN A 113 -19.89 4.85 -11.12
CA ASN A 113 -18.91 5.71 -10.46
C ASN A 113 -19.48 6.42 -9.22
N SER A 114 -20.76 6.81 -9.21
CA SER A 114 -21.37 7.48 -8.05
C SER A 114 -21.26 6.65 -6.77
N GLN A 115 -21.53 5.34 -6.84
CA GLN A 115 -21.41 4.45 -5.67
C GLN A 115 -19.96 4.20 -5.27
N TYR A 116 -19.08 4.01 -6.25
CA TYR A 116 -17.64 3.88 -6.01
C TYR A 116 -17.02 5.15 -5.39
N PHE A 117 -17.45 6.33 -5.82
CA PHE A 117 -17.02 7.63 -5.29
C PHE A 117 -17.59 7.89 -3.91
N LYS A 118 -18.85 7.52 -3.65
CA LYS A 118 -19.45 7.59 -2.31
C LYS A 118 -18.66 6.80 -1.28
N LEU A 119 -18.12 5.64 -1.65
CA LEU A 119 -17.26 4.83 -0.78
C LEU A 119 -15.97 5.58 -0.33
N GLN A 120 -15.54 6.56 -1.13
CA GLN A 120 -14.35 7.37 -0.93
C GLN A 120 -14.66 8.77 -0.36
N GLY A 121 -15.90 9.03 0.05
CA GLY A 121 -16.31 10.37 0.52
C GLY A 121 -16.34 11.40 -0.62
N MET A 122 -16.59 10.96 -1.85
CA MET A 122 -16.63 11.82 -3.04
C MET A 122 -18.04 11.94 -3.62
N ASN A 123 -18.31 13.09 -4.25
CA ASN A 123 -19.55 13.35 -4.98
C ASN A 123 -19.61 12.58 -6.31
N GLU A 124 -20.70 12.73 -7.07
CA GLU A 124 -20.94 11.98 -8.31
C GLU A 124 -19.93 12.25 -9.43
N ILE A 125 -19.21 13.37 -9.37
CA ILE A 125 -18.17 13.75 -10.34
C ILE A 125 -16.74 13.45 -9.84
N GLY A 126 -16.60 12.82 -8.67
CA GLY A 126 -15.31 12.34 -8.14
C GLY A 126 -14.53 13.36 -7.32
N GLU A 127 -15.17 14.45 -6.87
CA GLU A 127 -14.54 15.43 -5.99
C GLU A 127 -14.87 15.12 -4.53
N LYS A 128 -13.91 15.35 -3.62
CA LYS A 128 -14.13 15.15 -2.18
C LYS A 128 -15.28 16.01 -1.67
N SER A 129 -16.16 15.42 -0.87
CA SER A 129 -17.28 16.10 -0.23
C SER A 129 -17.14 16.04 1.28
N PRO A 130 -17.24 17.18 2.01
CA PRO A 130 -17.23 17.17 3.47
C PRO A 130 -18.48 16.49 4.06
N ASP A 131 -19.57 16.38 3.29
CA ASP A 131 -20.84 15.80 3.72
C ASP A 131 -20.90 14.26 3.58
N LEU A 132 -19.90 13.66 2.91
CA LEU A 132 -19.80 12.23 2.70
C LEU A 132 -18.62 11.67 3.50
N PRO A 133 -18.82 10.61 4.31
CA PRO A 133 -17.70 9.95 4.95
C PRO A 133 -16.89 9.17 3.90
N CYS A 134 -15.57 9.34 3.92
CA CYS A 134 -14.66 8.40 3.28
C CYS A 134 -14.69 7.09 4.06
N LEU A 135 -15.37 6.08 3.54
CA LEU A 135 -15.54 4.81 4.22
C LEU A 135 -14.35 3.88 4.00
N VAL A 136 -13.70 3.90 2.82
CA VAL A 136 -12.63 2.96 2.49
C VAL A 136 -11.42 3.67 1.91
N ASN A 137 -10.25 3.39 2.46
CA ASN A 137 -9.00 3.76 1.83
C ASN A 137 -8.70 2.80 0.67
N ILE A 138 -9.05 3.21 -0.56
CA ILE A 138 -8.94 2.34 -1.74
C ILE A 138 -7.50 1.96 -2.07
N ASP A 139 -6.54 2.88 -1.93
CA ASP A 139 -5.12 2.58 -2.17
C ASP A 139 -4.61 1.51 -1.21
N ASN A 140 -4.91 1.67 0.07
CA ASN A 140 -4.54 0.71 1.09
C ASN A 140 -5.23 -0.66 0.88
N LEU A 141 -6.50 -0.69 0.46
CA LEU A 141 -7.18 -1.93 0.10
C LEU A 141 -6.50 -2.65 -1.06
N ILE A 142 -6.15 -1.91 -2.12
CA ILE A 142 -5.47 -2.48 -3.30
C ILE A 142 -4.12 -3.07 -2.87
N ASP A 143 -3.32 -2.31 -2.12
CA ASP A 143 -1.99 -2.76 -1.68
C ASP A 143 -2.07 -3.97 -0.75
N TYR A 144 -3.02 -3.96 0.18
CA TYR A 144 -3.34 -5.12 1.02
C TYR A 144 -3.67 -6.35 0.16
N MET A 145 -4.52 -6.21 -0.85
CA MET A 145 -4.89 -7.32 -1.73
C MET A 145 -3.71 -7.82 -2.58
N LEU A 146 -2.84 -6.92 -3.06
CA LEU A 146 -1.63 -7.31 -3.80
C LEU A 146 -0.69 -8.16 -2.94
N ILE A 147 -0.57 -7.89 -1.63
CA ILE A 147 0.21 -8.74 -0.72
C ILE A 147 -0.43 -10.13 -0.61
N ILE A 148 -1.76 -10.21 -0.43
CA ILE A 148 -2.49 -11.48 -0.37
C ILE A 148 -2.29 -12.29 -1.65
N PHE A 149 -2.35 -11.63 -2.81
CA PHE A 149 -2.15 -12.27 -4.12
C PHE A 149 -0.71 -12.72 -4.31
N TYR A 150 0.27 -11.86 -4.03
CA TYR A 150 1.69 -12.17 -4.16
C TYR A 150 2.10 -13.33 -3.27
N THR A 151 1.77 -13.26 -1.99
CA THR A 151 2.17 -14.26 -1.00
C THR A 151 1.38 -15.57 -1.12
N GLY A 152 0.28 -15.57 -1.89
CA GLY A 152 -0.61 -16.71 -2.04
C GLY A 152 -1.33 -17.03 -0.73
N ASN A 153 -1.68 -16.01 0.07
CA ASN A 153 -2.31 -16.23 1.37
C ASN A 153 -3.68 -16.88 1.20
N PHE A 154 -3.77 -18.16 1.57
CA PHE A 154 -4.98 -18.96 1.42
C PHE A 154 -5.80 -19.03 2.72
N ASP A 155 -5.42 -18.28 3.75
CA ASP A 155 -6.17 -18.18 5.00
C ASP A 155 -6.49 -16.72 5.40
N SER A 156 -6.31 -15.76 4.49
CA SER A 156 -6.67 -14.35 4.69
C SER A 156 -6.93 -13.64 3.35
N PRO A 157 -7.83 -12.63 3.31
CA PRO A 157 -8.90 -12.40 4.28
C PRO A 157 -10.07 -13.38 4.11
N ALA A 158 -10.04 -14.21 3.06
CA ALA A 158 -10.98 -15.32 2.84
C ALA A 158 -10.27 -16.64 3.13
N SER A 159 -10.82 -17.46 4.02
CA SER A 159 -10.19 -18.74 4.39
C SER A 159 -10.52 -19.84 3.39
N LYS A 160 -9.51 -20.37 2.70
CA LYS A 160 -9.63 -21.54 1.82
C LYS A 160 -9.92 -22.82 2.63
N PHE A 161 -9.55 -22.88 3.91
CA PHE A 161 -9.96 -23.96 4.81
C PHE A 161 -11.48 -24.01 4.99
N MET A 162 -12.15 -22.87 4.91
CA MET A 162 -13.59 -22.73 4.88
C MET A 162 -14.14 -22.61 3.45
N GLN A 163 -13.41 -23.17 2.47
CA GLN A 163 -13.77 -23.15 1.04
C GLN A 163 -13.96 -21.74 0.45
N ASN A 164 -13.26 -20.74 0.99
CA ASN A 164 -13.42 -19.31 0.67
C ASN A 164 -14.82 -18.73 1.01
N LYS A 165 -15.55 -19.34 1.95
CA LYS A 165 -16.91 -18.90 2.35
C LYS A 165 -16.95 -18.26 3.74
N ALA A 166 -15.80 -18.14 4.39
CA ALA A 166 -15.69 -17.50 5.69
C ALA A 166 -14.54 -16.49 5.68
N PRO A 167 -14.70 -15.36 6.40
CA PRO A 167 -13.65 -14.40 6.60
C PRO A 167 -12.61 -14.97 7.56
N ASN A 168 -11.36 -14.53 7.46
CA ASN A 168 -10.36 -14.83 8.48
C ASN A 168 -9.21 -13.83 8.47
N ASN A 169 -8.45 -13.75 9.56
CA ASN A 169 -7.09 -13.19 9.64
C ASN A 169 -6.88 -11.82 8.96
N TYR A 170 -7.78 -10.86 9.24
CA TYR A 170 -7.59 -9.45 8.88
C TYR A 170 -7.98 -8.53 10.03
N TYR A 171 -7.45 -7.30 9.99
CA TYR A 171 -7.93 -6.17 10.78
C TYR A 171 -8.25 -5.01 9.85
N ALA A 172 -9.33 -4.27 10.16
CA ALA A 172 -9.69 -3.04 9.47
C ALA A 172 -9.94 -1.93 10.50
N ILE A 173 -9.20 -0.83 10.40
CA ILE A 173 -9.27 0.30 11.34
C ILE A 173 -9.92 1.50 10.64
N TYR A 174 -10.93 2.10 11.27
CA TYR A 174 -11.61 3.30 10.81
C TYR A 174 -11.57 4.39 11.88
N ASN A 175 -11.35 5.65 11.48
CA ASN A 175 -11.42 6.80 12.38
C ASN A 175 -12.61 7.68 11.99
N HIS A 176 -13.57 7.86 12.89
CA HIS A 176 -14.79 8.60 12.59
C HIS A 176 -14.60 10.13 12.50
N ASN A 177 -13.45 10.65 12.92
CA ASN A 177 -13.10 12.07 12.88
C ASN A 177 -12.22 12.42 11.67
N ARG A 178 -11.95 11.46 10.77
CA ARG A 178 -11.04 11.64 9.64
C ARG A 178 -11.68 11.20 8.33
N GLN A 179 -11.20 11.79 7.22
CA GLN A 179 -11.65 11.51 5.86
C GLN A 179 -10.66 10.58 5.13
N ASP A 180 -10.23 9.51 5.79
CA ASP A 180 -9.20 8.59 5.29
C ASP A 180 -9.61 7.11 5.21
N GLY A 181 -10.81 6.77 5.67
CA GLY A 181 -11.47 5.47 5.48
C GLY A 181 -10.82 4.28 6.20
N PHE A 182 -11.47 3.12 6.09
CA PHE A 182 -10.95 1.86 6.59
C PHE A 182 -9.57 1.56 5.98
N ARG A 183 -8.62 1.26 6.85
CA ARG A 183 -7.29 0.73 6.49
C ARG A 183 -7.17 -0.70 6.95
N PHE A 184 -6.70 -1.57 6.07
CA PHE A 184 -6.59 -3.02 6.22
C PHE A 184 -5.16 -3.42 6.57
N PHE A 185 -5.02 -4.37 7.49
CA PHE A 185 -3.73 -4.82 8.01
C PHE A 185 -3.56 -6.31 7.79
N VAL A 186 -2.39 -6.68 7.26
CA VAL A 186 -1.98 -8.08 7.17
C VAL A 186 -1.80 -8.65 8.58
N HIS A 187 -2.37 -9.82 8.81
CA HIS A 187 -2.37 -10.50 10.09
C HIS A 187 -2.31 -12.02 9.88
N ASP A 188 -1.62 -12.73 10.78
CA ASP A 188 -1.57 -14.20 10.86
C ASP A 188 -1.30 -14.84 9.48
N ALA A 189 -0.25 -14.33 8.81
CA ALA A 189 0.06 -14.64 7.41
C ALA A 189 1.06 -15.80 7.27
N GLU A 190 1.02 -16.80 8.15
CA GLU A 190 1.82 -18.03 8.02
C GLU A 190 1.46 -18.90 6.81
N HIS A 191 0.20 -18.90 6.36
CA HIS A 191 -0.32 -19.72 5.27
C HIS A 191 0.00 -19.08 3.91
N THR A 192 1.28 -18.79 3.69
CA THR A 192 1.83 -18.04 2.55
C THR A 192 3.15 -18.64 2.06
N LEU A 193 3.66 -18.19 0.91
CA LEU A 193 4.99 -18.49 0.36
C LEU A 193 5.23 -20.01 0.14
N ILE A 194 4.18 -20.73 -0.22
CA ILE A 194 4.23 -22.18 -0.42
C ILE A 194 4.66 -22.49 -1.87
N THR A 195 5.67 -23.32 -2.06
CA THR A 195 6.16 -23.78 -3.37
C THR A 195 5.44 -25.05 -3.84
N SER A 196 5.35 -26.04 -2.95
CA SER A 196 4.75 -27.35 -3.23
C SER A 196 3.32 -27.43 -2.72
N PRO A 197 2.37 -28.01 -3.49
CA PRO A 197 0.97 -28.10 -3.06
C PRO A 197 0.80 -28.75 -1.68
N ILE A 198 0.10 -28.06 -0.79
CA ILE A 198 -0.27 -28.55 0.55
C ILE A 198 -1.74 -28.27 0.80
N SER A 199 -2.59 -29.31 0.79
CA SER A 199 -4.04 -29.12 0.87
C SER A 199 -4.46 -28.17 1.99
N PRO A 200 -5.28 -27.13 1.71
CA PRO A 200 -5.97 -26.86 0.44
C PRO A 200 -5.20 -25.95 -0.55
N CYS A 201 -3.97 -25.55 -0.24
CA CYS A 201 -3.10 -24.73 -1.09
C CYS A 201 -2.60 -25.49 -2.32
N GLU A 202 -2.58 -24.80 -3.45
CA GLU A 202 -2.14 -25.28 -4.77
C GLU A 202 -0.63 -25.04 -5.00
N GLY A 203 0.12 -24.60 -3.97
CA GLY A 203 1.55 -24.36 -4.03
C GLY A 203 1.90 -23.07 -4.76
N ILE A 204 2.96 -23.09 -5.57
CA ILE A 204 3.48 -21.91 -6.28
C ILE A 204 2.45 -21.27 -7.23
N GLU A 205 1.45 -22.05 -7.66
CA GLU A 205 0.36 -21.61 -8.54
C GLU A 205 -0.88 -21.13 -7.79
N GLU A 206 -0.87 -21.05 -6.44
CA GLU A 206 -2.03 -20.62 -5.66
C GLU A 206 -2.56 -19.27 -6.18
N ASP A 207 -3.79 -19.28 -6.70
CA ASP A 207 -4.47 -18.12 -7.25
C ASP A 207 -5.45 -17.56 -6.22
N ARG A 208 -5.13 -16.36 -5.74
CA ARG A 208 -5.99 -15.55 -4.86
C ARG A 208 -6.61 -14.36 -5.58
N VAL A 209 -6.22 -14.07 -6.83
CA VAL A 209 -6.65 -12.91 -7.61
C VAL A 209 -8.14 -12.99 -7.93
N ASN A 210 -8.59 -14.10 -8.53
CA ASN A 210 -9.98 -14.22 -9.02
C ASN A 210 -10.73 -15.43 -8.44
N ILE A 211 -10.82 -15.50 -7.12
CA ILE A 211 -11.54 -16.59 -6.43
C ILE A 211 -13.07 -16.44 -6.48
N GLY A 212 -13.58 -15.26 -6.84
CA GLY A 212 -15.03 -15.00 -6.99
C GLY A 212 -15.65 -15.60 -8.26
N SER A 213 -14.85 -15.78 -9.33
CA SER A 213 -15.31 -16.34 -10.61
C SER A 213 -15.09 -17.85 -10.74
N ARG A 214 -14.54 -18.53 -9.73
CA ARG A 214 -14.33 -19.99 -9.77
C ARG A 214 -15.66 -20.74 -9.96
N ASN A 215 -15.55 -21.92 -10.54
CA ASN A 215 -16.68 -22.83 -10.78
C ASN A 215 -16.61 -24.13 -9.96
N ASP A 216 -15.77 -24.16 -8.93
CA ASP A 216 -15.55 -25.30 -8.06
C ASP A 216 -15.99 -25.02 -6.61
N ALA A 217 -15.69 -25.97 -5.70
CA ALA A 217 -16.07 -25.87 -4.29
C ALA A 217 -15.43 -24.65 -3.58
N TYR A 218 -14.33 -24.12 -4.11
CA TYR A 218 -13.57 -23.01 -3.56
C TYR A 218 -14.01 -21.65 -4.14
N LYS A 219 -15.14 -21.58 -4.85
CA LYS A 219 -15.74 -20.29 -5.21
C LYS A 219 -16.04 -19.46 -3.97
N MET A 220 -15.49 -18.25 -3.92
CA MET A 220 -15.79 -17.29 -2.87
C MET A 220 -17.27 -16.91 -2.91
N MET A 221 -17.94 -17.01 -1.77
CA MET A 221 -19.36 -16.66 -1.62
C MET A 221 -19.55 -15.97 -0.28
N VAL A 222 -20.15 -14.78 -0.31
CA VAL A 222 -20.52 -14.00 0.87
C VAL A 222 -22.00 -13.67 0.77
N THR A 223 -22.78 -14.23 1.70
CA THR A 223 -24.25 -14.18 1.70
C THR A 223 -24.83 -13.42 2.88
N SER A 224 -24.03 -13.14 3.90
CA SER A 224 -24.41 -12.37 5.07
C SER A 224 -23.30 -11.41 5.51
N PHE A 225 -23.65 -10.46 6.38
CA PHE A 225 -22.67 -9.51 6.90
C PHE A 225 -21.57 -10.17 7.73
N SER A 226 -21.89 -11.24 8.48
CA SER A 226 -20.89 -11.93 9.29
C SER A 226 -19.80 -12.61 8.45
N GLU A 227 -20.06 -12.81 7.15
CA GLU A 227 -19.12 -13.35 6.19
C GLU A 227 -18.33 -12.25 5.43
N PHE A 228 -18.61 -10.97 5.67
CA PHE A 228 -18.08 -9.88 4.85
C PHE A 228 -16.61 -9.55 5.16
N HIS A 229 -15.77 -9.52 4.12
CA HIS A 229 -14.33 -9.29 4.26
C HIS A 229 -13.73 -8.49 3.08
N PRO A 230 -12.48 -7.98 3.22
CA PRO A 230 -11.85 -7.11 2.22
C PRO A 230 -11.74 -7.72 0.81
N GLN A 231 -11.49 -9.01 0.66
CA GLN A 231 -11.42 -9.64 -0.67
C GLN A 231 -12.78 -9.70 -1.40
N TRP A 232 -13.90 -9.78 -0.66
CA TRP A 232 -15.23 -9.66 -1.27
C TRP A 232 -15.50 -8.23 -1.71
N LEU A 233 -15.12 -7.25 -0.88
CA LEU A 233 -15.19 -5.84 -1.26
C LEU A 233 -14.37 -5.55 -2.53
N HIS A 234 -13.11 -6.01 -2.58
CA HIS A 234 -12.28 -5.95 -3.79
C HIS A 234 -12.99 -6.58 -4.99
N HIS A 235 -13.50 -7.81 -4.85
CA HIS A 235 -14.20 -8.50 -5.93
C HIS A 235 -15.37 -7.68 -6.49
N ARG A 236 -16.21 -7.09 -5.63
CA ARG A 236 -17.33 -6.25 -6.07
C ARG A 236 -16.87 -4.91 -6.66
N LEU A 237 -15.77 -4.34 -6.17
CA LEU A 237 -15.17 -3.13 -6.75
C LEU A 237 -14.61 -3.37 -8.16
N THR A 238 -14.22 -4.60 -8.50
CA THR A 238 -13.70 -4.92 -9.85
C THR A 238 -14.73 -4.76 -10.98
N GLU A 239 -16.02 -4.57 -10.65
CA GLU A 239 -17.08 -4.19 -11.60
C GLU A 239 -16.94 -2.73 -12.10
N ASN A 240 -16.16 -1.90 -11.41
CA ASN A 240 -15.97 -0.48 -11.73
C ASN A 240 -14.70 -0.23 -12.57
N PRO A 241 -14.78 0.37 -13.77
CA PRO A 241 -13.60 0.65 -14.60
C PRO A 241 -12.55 1.56 -13.95
N GLU A 242 -12.96 2.56 -13.14
CA GLU A 242 -12.01 3.45 -12.45
C GLU A 242 -11.27 2.71 -11.33
N TYR A 243 -11.93 1.79 -10.63
CA TYR A 243 -11.26 0.91 -9.67
C TYR A 243 -10.22 0.02 -10.37
N ARG A 244 -10.59 -0.59 -11.50
CA ARG A 244 -9.67 -1.47 -12.26
C ARG A 244 -8.43 -0.73 -12.74
N LEU A 245 -8.58 0.50 -13.25
CA LEU A 245 -7.43 1.30 -13.67
C LEU A 245 -6.55 1.67 -12.48
N ARG A 246 -7.14 2.12 -11.37
CA ARG A 246 -6.39 2.41 -10.14
C ARG A 246 -5.66 1.17 -9.61
N PHE A 247 -6.29 0.00 -9.71
CA PHE A 247 -5.67 -1.28 -9.40
C PHE A 247 -4.46 -1.53 -10.31
N ALA A 248 -4.61 -1.35 -11.62
CA ALA A 248 -3.52 -1.51 -12.59
C ALA A 248 -2.35 -0.54 -12.32
N ASP A 249 -2.62 0.69 -11.89
CA ASP A 249 -1.58 1.66 -11.50
C ASP A 249 -0.75 1.16 -10.30
N HIS A 250 -1.40 0.53 -9.32
CA HIS A 250 -0.72 -0.07 -8.18
C HIS A 250 0.05 -1.34 -8.57
N VAL A 251 -0.51 -2.16 -9.47
CA VAL A 251 0.23 -3.30 -10.04
C VAL A 251 1.53 -2.82 -10.68
N TYR A 252 1.47 -1.81 -11.56
CA TYR A 252 2.67 -1.28 -12.19
C TYR A 252 3.68 -0.76 -11.16
N ARG A 253 3.21 0.02 -10.17
CA ARG A 253 4.04 0.57 -9.09
C ARG A 253 4.80 -0.49 -8.29
N HIS A 254 4.19 -1.64 -8.06
CA HIS A 254 4.72 -2.64 -7.12
C HIS A 254 5.36 -3.87 -7.81
N PHE A 255 5.01 -4.18 -9.07
CA PHE A 255 5.52 -5.34 -9.81
C PHE A 255 6.57 -5.01 -10.87
N PHE A 256 6.80 -3.73 -11.18
CA PHE A 256 7.75 -3.29 -12.21
C PHE A 256 8.78 -2.35 -11.61
N ASN A 257 9.86 -2.11 -12.36
CA ASN A 257 10.91 -1.17 -12.00
C ASN A 257 11.47 -1.47 -10.60
N ASP A 258 11.61 -0.48 -9.71
CA ASP A 258 12.00 -0.67 -8.30
C ASP A 258 10.86 -1.15 -7.37
N GLY A 259 9.86 -1.86 -7.91
CA GLY A 259 8.70 -2.39 -7.17
C GLY A 259 9.06 -3.39 -6.06
N VAL A 260 8.27 -3.40 -4.97
CA VAL A 260 8.50 -4.32 -3.83
C VAL A 260 8.32 -5.79 -4.20
N PHE A 261 7.57 -6.10 -5.27
CA PHE A 261 7.39 -7.46 -5.78
C PHE A 261 8.40 -7.81 -6.86
N GLN A 262 9.49 -7.04 -7.03
CA GLN A 262 10.65 -7.54 -7.77
C GLN A 262 11.26 -8.75 -7.05
N PRO A 263 11.67 -9.81 -7.78
CA PRO A 263 12.29 -10.99 -7.18
C PRO A 263 13.44 -10.67 -6.22
N ASP A 264 14.41 -9.86 -6.67
CA ASP A 264 15.57 -9.48 -5.87
C ASP A 264 15.20 -8.72 -4.59
N TYR A 265 14.16 -7.86 -4.66
CA TYR A 265 13.65 -7.14 -3.50
C TYR A 265 13.07 -8.10 -2.46
N CYS A 266 12.17 -8.98 -2.90
CA CYS A 266 11.52 -9.96 -2.03
C CYS A 266 12.53 -10.92 -1.39
N MET A 267 13.50 -11.43 -2.16
CA MET A 267 14.59 -12.27 -1.67
C MET A 267 15.39 -11.53 -0.58
N THR A 268 15.79 -10.29 -0.85
CA THR A 268 16.56 -9.47 0.10
C THR A 268 15.76 -9.22 1.38
N ALA A 269 14.50 -8.82 1.28
CA ALA A 269 13.63 -8.54 2.43
C ALA A 269 13.42 -9.79 3.30
N PHE A 270 13.21 -10.96 2.68
CA PHE A 270 13.05 -12.22 3.39
C PHE A 270 14.34 -12.67 4.07
N MET A 271 15.48 -12.61 3.36
CA MET A 271 16.78 -13.02 3.89
C MET A 271 17.27 -12.12 5.03
N ASN A 272 16.95 -10.82 5.00
CA ASN A 272 17.24 -9.94 6.13
C ASN A 272 16.60 -10.43 7.44
N ARG A 273 15.38 -11.00 7.38
CA ARG A 273 14.74 -11.61 8.55
C ARG A 273 15.30 -12.99 8.88
N ALA A 274 15.67 -13.78 7.88
CA ALA A 274 16.34 -15.05 8.11
C ALA A 274 17.66 -14.87 8.86
N PHE A 275 18.50 -13.92 8.43
CA PHE A 275 19.76 -13.61 9.08
C PHE A 275 19.58 -13.07 10.52
N GLU A 276 18.48 -12.36 10.80
CA GLU A 276 18.19 -11.87 12.15
C GLU A 276 18.06 -13.01 13.18
N ILE A 277 17.55 -14.18 12.75
CA ILE A 277 17.22 -15.30 13.65
C ILE A 277 18.04 -16.56 13.43
N GLU A 278 18.92 -16.61 12.43
CA GLU A 278 19.63 -17.82 12.01
C GLU A 278 20.26 -18.58 13.19
N ASP A 279 21.05 -17.89 14.02
CA ASP A 279 21.70 -18.52 15.18
C ASP A 279 20.70 -18.89 16.29
N ALA A 280 19.61 -18.11 16.43
CA ALA A 280 18.57 -18.38 17.41
C ALA A 280 17.81 -19.69 17.12
N ILE A 281 17.77 -20.12 15.85
CA ILE A 281 17.16 -21.39 15.45
C ILE A 281 17.86 -22.60 16.08
N ILE A 282 19.16 -22.51 16.40
CA ILE A 282 19.87 -23.60 17.09
C ILE A 282 19.25 -23.84 18.48
N ALA A 283 18.91 -22.77 19.20
CA ALA A 283 18.23 -22.89 20.48
C ALA A 283 16.79 -23.41 20.32
N GLU A 284 16.06 -22.93 19.30
CA GLU A 284 14.73 -23.45 18.96
C GLU A 284 14.75 -24.96 18.68
N SER A 285 15.75 -25.43 17.91
CA SER A 285 15.98 -26.85 17.62
C SER A 285 16.21 -27.65 18.88
N ALA A 286 17.10 -27.18 19.76
CA ALA A 286 17.39 -27.85 21.02
C ALA A 286 16.17 -27.96 21.95
N ARG A 287 15.23 -27.02 21.84
CA ARG A 287 14.03 -26.99 22.68
C ARG A 287 12.85 -27.77 22.10
N TRP A 288 12.63 -27.67 20.79
CA TRP A 288 11.41 -28.14 20.15
C TRP A 288 11.63 -29.07 18.96
N GLY A 289 12.88 -29.29 18.52
CA GLY A 289 13.19 -30.07 17.33
C GLY A 289 12.70 -31.52 17.40
N ASP A 290 12.66 -32.11 18.59
CA ASP A 290 12.17 -33.47 18.86
C ASP A 290 10.76 -33.50 19.47
N ALA A 291 10.12 -32.34 19.65
CA ALA A 291 8.84 -32.25 20.37
C ALA A 291 7.70 -33.01 19.69
N LYS A 292 7.82 -33.25 18.37
CA LYS A 292 6.79 -33.85 17.52
C LYS A 292 7.30 -34.97 16.62
N ILE A 293 8.61 -35.20 16.54
CA ILE A 293 9.23 -36.20 15.66
C ILE A 293 10.45 -36.86 16.31
N ASN A 294 10.80 -38.08 15.88
CA ASN A 294 11.88 -38.86 16.49
C ASN A 294 13.29 -38.38 16.10
N LYS A 295 13.53 -38.03 14.83
CA LYS A 295 14.78 -37.39 14.40
C LYS A 295 14.61 -35.90 14.69
N PRO A 296 15.35 -35.29 15.63
CA PRO A 296 15.16 -33.88 15.95
C PRO A 296 15.37 -33.00 14.73
N ARG A 297 14.49 -32.00 14.53
CA ARG A 297 14.69 -30.97 13.50
C ARG A 297 15.82 -30.05 13.88
N THR A 298 16.63 -29.63 12.91
CA THR A 298 17.79 -28.77 13.11
C THR A 298 17.79 -27.54 12.22
N LYS A 299 18.68 -26.59 12.50
CA LYS A 299 18.91 -25.46 11.60
C LYS A 299 19.28 -25.96 10.20
N ASP A 300 20.29 -26.83 10.11
CA ASP A 300 20.93 -27.20 8.86
C ASP A 300 20.12 -28.24 8.04
N ASP A 301 19.50 -29.21 8.70
CA ASP A 301 18.74 -30.28 8.01
C ASP A 301 17.29 -29.89 7.69
N ASP A 302 16.72 -28.84 8.34
CA ASP A 302 15.29 -28.54 8.25
C ASP A 302 14.96 -27.07 8.01
N TRP A 303 15.45 -26.15 8.85
CA TRP A 303 15.07 -24.72 8.73
C TRP A 303 15.72 -24.06 7.51
N LEU A 304 17.02 -24.27 7.30
CA LEU A 304 17.75 -23.71 6.17
C LEU A 304 17.19 -24.21 4.83
N PRO A 305 16.93 -25.52 4.62
CA PRO A 305 16.23 -26.00 3.42
C PRO A 305 14.84 -25.38 3.21
N ALA A 306 14.09 -25.09 4.28
CA ALA A 306 12.78 -24.44 4.16
C ALA A 306 12.87 -22.95 3.79
N VAL A 307 13.95 -22.28 4.22
CA VAL A 307 14.30 -20.92 3.79
C VAL A 307 14.74 -20.92 2.33
N ASP A 308 15.68 -21.79 1.98
CA ASP A 308 16.25 -21.92 0.63
C ASP A 308 15.16 -22.26 -0.39
N ASP A 309 14.19 -23.11 -0.06
CA ASP A 309 13.07 -23.42 -0.96
C ASP A 309 12.26 -22.18 -1.35
N ILE A 310 12.00 -21.26 -0.42
CA ILE A 310 11.30 -20.00 -0.75
C ILE A 310 12.21 -19.10 -1.60
N VAL A 311 13.49 -18.99 -1.24
CA VAL A 311 14.45 -18.12 -1.92
C VAL A 311 14.69 -18.58 -3.36
N ASP A 312 14.90 -19.88 -3.55
CA ASP A 312 15.33 -20.45 -4.83
C ASP A 312 14.15 -20.83 -5.73
N ASN A 313 12.98 -21.16 -5.16
CA ASN A 313 11.84 -21.68 -5.93
C ASN A 313 10.58 -20.81 -5.88
N PHE A 314 10.40 -19.92 -4.88
CA PHE A 314 9.22 -19.05 -4.80
C PHE A 314 9.48 -17.69 -5.45
N PHE A 315 10.42 -16.91 -4.91
CA PHE A 315 10.63 -15.52 -5.34
C PHE A 315 11.03 -15.34 -6.81
N PRO A 316 11.85 -16.22 -7.44
CA PRO A 316 12.27 -16.03 -8.82
C PRO A 316 11.13 -16.09 -9.85
N VAL A 317 10.00 -16.72 -9.50
CA VAL A 317 8.91 -17.00 -10.46
C VAL A 317 7.56 -16.41 -10.04
N ARG A 318 7.37 -16.06 -8.75
CA ARG A 318 6.04 -15.68 -8.26
C ARG A 318 5.48 -14.41 -8.89
N SER A 319 6.32 -13.42 -9.16
CA SER A 319 5.89 -12.14 -9.74
C SER A 319 5.23 -12.34 -11.11
N ASP A 320 5.83 -13.17 -11.97
CA ASP A 320 5.30 -13.49 -13.30
C ASP A 320 4.00 -14.29 -13.25
N ILE A 321 3.90 -15.23 -12.31
CA ILE A 321 2.67 -16.02 -12.07
C ILE A 321 1.51 -15.09 -11.69
N VAL A 322 1.74 -14.17 -10.77
CA VAL A 322 0.69 -13.26 -10.30
C VAL A 322 0.34 -12.23 -11.37
N LEU A 323 1.32 -11.69 -12.10
CA LEU A 323 1.05 -10.81 -13.26
C LEU A 323 0.20 -11.51 -14.32
N ARG A 324 0.45 -12.79 -14.58
CA ARG A 324 -0.40 -13.61 -15.47
C ARG A 324 -1.81 -13.75 -14.93
N GLN A 325 -1.98 -14.07 -13.64
CA GLN A 325 -3.31 -14.17 -12.99
C GLN A 325 -4.07 -12.83 -13.05
N LEU A 326 -3.38 -11.72 -12.79
CA LEU A 326 -3.93 -10.36 -12.87
C LEU A 326 -4.39 -10.00 -14.27
N ARG A 327 -3.59 -10.30 -15.31
CA ARG A 327 -3.99 -10.12 -16.71
C ARG A 327 -5.19 -11.00 -17.09
N GLN A 328 -5.24 -12.26 -16.63
CA GLN A 328 -6.38 -13.15 -16.86
C GLN A 328 -7.67 -12.68 -16.17
N ALA A 329 -7.54 -11.93 -15.07
CA ALA A 329 -8.66 -11.28 -14.38
C ALA A 329 -8.97 -9.88 -14.94
N ASP A 330 -8.30 -9.45 -16.01
CA ASP A 330 -8.34 -8.12 -16.62
C ASP A 330 -7.97 -6.98 -15.64
N LEU A 331 -7.30 -7.27 -14.51
CA LEU A 331 -6.92 -6.30 -13.46
C LEU A 331 -5.59 -5.59 -13.75
N TYR A 332 -4.89 -6.04 -14.78
CA TYR A 332 -3.71 -5.36 -15.31
C TYR A 332 -3.74 -5.44 -16.83
N SER A 333 -3.53 -4.28 -17.48
CA SER A 333 -3.60 -4.15 -18.94
C SER A 333 -2.46 -4.89 -19.64
N THR A 334 -2.67 -5.24 -20.90
CA THR A 334 -1.60 -5.67 -21.82
C THR A 334 -0.92 -4.51 -22.51
N ILE A 335 -1.42 -3.28 -22.36
CA ILE A 335 -0.77 -2.06 -22.84
C ILE A 335 0.26 -1.64 -21.78
N ASP A 336 1.52 -1.68 -22.17
CA ASP A 336 2.61 -1.32 -21.28
C ASP A 336 2.72 0.21 -21.16
N PRO A 337 2.99 0.77 -19.96
CA PRO A 337 3.25 2.20 -19.80
C PRO A 337 4.52 2.64 -20.54
N PRO A 338 4.72 3.95 -20.77
CA PRO A 338 5.91 4.43 -21.48
C PRO A 338 7.17 4.17 -20.65
N SER A 339 8.27 3.73 -21.28
CA SER A 339 9.58 3.63 -20.62
C SER A 339 10.22 5.01 -20.52
N PHE A 340 10.93 5.26 -19.42
CA PHE A 340 11.68 6.50 -19.16
C PHE A 340 13.17 6.23 -19.35
N ILE A 341 13.84 6.98 -20.20
CA ILE A 341 15.24 6.76 -20.56
C ILE A 341 16.05 8.04 -20.33
N ASN A 342 17.24 7.90 -19.74
CA ASN A 342 18.23 8.96 -19.66
C ASN A 342 19.54 8.47 -20.25
N ASN A 343 20.00 9.11 -21.32
CA ASN A 343 21.25 8.78 -22.03
C ASN A 343 21.37 7.28 -22.37
N GLY A 344 20.27 6.69 -22.86
CA GLY A 344 20.20 5.27 -23.23
C GLY A 344 20.04 4.28 -22.07
N SER A 345 19.99 4.75 -20.82
CA SER A 345 19.72 3.91 -19.64
C SER A 345 18.28 4.10 -19.18
N GLU A 346 17.56 2.99 -18.94
CA GLU A 346 16.20 3.06 -18.41
C GLU A 346 16.20 3.53 -16.94
N ILE A 347 15.29 4.46 -16.63
CA ILE A 347 15.04 4.95 -15.29
C ILE A 347 13.99 4.05 -14.65
N ILE A 348 14.46 3.17 -13.77
CA ILE A 348 13.60 2.27 -12.98
C ILE A 348 13.32 2.79 -11.56
N ALA A 349 13.96 3.89 -11.15
CA ALA A 349 13.73 4.47 -9.83
C ALA A 349 12.45 5.31 -9.84
N LYS A 350 11.64 5.24 -8.77
CA LYS A 350 10.47 6.12 -8.57
C LYS A 350 10.84 7.56 -8.26
N ASN A 351 12.01 7.76 -7.68
CA ASN A 351 12.54 9.06 -7.29
C ASN A 351 13.98 9.17 -7.77
N ILE A 352 14.32 10.27 -8.41
CA ILE A 352 15.70 10.60 -8.78
C ILE A 352 16.03 12.02 -8.31
N GLU A 353 17.26 12.20 -7.86
CA GLU A 353 17.81 13.51 -7.54
C GLU A 353 18.77 13.95 -8.67
N ILE A 354 18.68 15.21 -9.08
CA ILE A 354 19.46 15.76 -10.19
C ILE A 354 20.31 16.96 -9.71
N GLY A 355 21.62 16.92 -9.99
CA GLY A 355 22.54 18.04 -9.76
C GLY A 355 22.72 18.95 -10.98
N SER A 356 22.22 18.53 -12.15
CA SER A 356 22.23 19.25 -13.42
C SER A 356 21.01 18.84 -14.25
N ASP A 357 20.79 19.50 -15.38
CA ASP A 357 19.68 19.18 -16.28
C ASP A 357 19.68 17.69 -16.68
N LEU A 358 18.50 17.06 -16.57
CA LEU A 358 18.21 15.70 -16.97
C LEU A 358 17.69 15.70 -18.42
N SER A 359 18.34 14.95 -19.30
CA SER A 359 17.78 14.61 -20.62
C SER A 359 16.90 13.37 -20.46
N LEU A 360 15.58 13.56 -20.50
CA LEU A 360 14.60 12.49 -20.37
C LEU A 360 13.96 12.18 -21.73
N GLU A 361 13.94 10.91 -22.08
CA GLU A 361 13.20 10.37 -23.21
C GLU A 361 12.05 9.50 -22.68
N MET A 362 10.85 9.65 -23.24
CA MET A 362 9.72 8.75 -23.02
C MET A 362 9.43 7.99 -24.31
N VAL A 363 9.45 6.67 -24.23
CA VAL A 363 9.28 5.78 -25.39
C VAL A 363 8.03 4.94 -25.21
N ASN A 364 7.15 4.92 -26.22
CA ASN A 364 6.02 4.00 -26.26
C ASN A 364 6.54 2.58 -26.61
N PRO A 365 6.46 1.60 -25.69
CA PRO A 365 6.90 0.23 -25.97
C PRO A 365 5.90 -0.57 -26.81
N ASN A 366 4.69 -0.05 -27.02
CA ASN A 366 3.61 -0.74 -27.72
C ASN A 366 3.72 -0.52 -29.24
N ALA A 367 3.20 -1.47 -30.02
CA ALA A 367 3.22 -1.39 -31.49
C ALA A 367 2.45 -0.18 -32.04
N ASP A 368 1.37 0.20 -31.35
CA ASP A 368 0.53 1.37 -31.62
C ASP A 368 0.32 2.16 -30.34
N GLY A 369 -0.12 3.41 -30.45
CA GLY A 369 -0.52 4.25 -29.32
C GLY A 369 0.28 5.53 -29.19
N VAL A 370 -0.17 6.40 -28.29
CA VAL A 370 0.43 7.71 -28.05
C VAL A 370 0.63 7.93 -26.56
N ILE A 371 1.72 8.60 -26.20
CA ILE A 371 2.09 8.97 -24.84
C ILE A 371 1.37 10.26 -24.48
N TYR A 372 0.63 10.24 -23.38
CA TYR A 372 0.13 11.43 -22.70
C TYR A 372 0.88 11.58 -21.38
N TYR A 373 1.27 12.81 -21.05
CA TYR A 373 2.01 13.07 -19.82
C TYR A 373 1.70 14.43 -19.21
N THR A 374 2.00 14.57 -17.93
CA THR A 374 1.90 15.80 -17.15
C THR A 374 3.19 16.00 -16.36
N LEU A 375 3.55 17.26 -16.08
CA LEU A 375 4.75 17.60 -15.31
C LEU A 375 4.42 18.13 -13.90
N ASP A 376 3.13 18.34 -13.61
CA ASP A 376 2.62 18.89 -12.34
C ASP A 376 2.14 17.80 -11.37
N GLY A 377 2.24 16.53 -11.75
CA GLY A 377 1.78 15.40 -10.96
C GLY A 377 0.28 15.08 -11.06
N SER A 378 -0.48 15.80 -11.90
CA SER A 378 -1.86 15.42 -12.25
C SER A 378 -1.88 14.16 -13.13
N ASP A 379 -2.96 13.38 -13.13
CA ASP A 379 -3.06 12.25 -14.06
C ASP A 379 -3.34 12.75 -15.49
N PRO A 380 -2.64 12.26 -16.54
CA PRO A 380 -2.97 12.61 -17.93
C PRO A 380 -4.36 12.12 -18.39
N ARG A 381 -5.01 11.23 -17.61
CA ARG A 381 -6.36 10.71 -17.88
C ARG A 381 -7.36 11.24 -16.84
N GLN A 382 -8.51 11.71 -17.31
CA GLN A 382 -9.66 12.04 -16.46
C GLN A 382 -10.50 10.81 -16.13
N VAL A 383 -11.31 10.90 -15.08
CA VAL A 383 -12.40 9.96 -14.80
C VAL A 383 -13.22 9.74 -16.08
N GLY A 384 -13.51 8.48 -16.42
CA GLY A 384 -14.25 8.13 -17.63
C GLY A 384 -13.40 8.00 -18.89
N GLY A 385 -12.08 8.27 -18.84
CA GLY A 385 -11.14 7.94 -19.92
C GLY A 385 -10.84 9.06 -20.91
N ALA A 386 -11.42 10.24 -20.71
CA ALA A 386 -11.03 11.43 -21.47
C ALA A 386 -9.59 11.85 -21.15
N VAL A 387 -8.95 12.54 -22.09
CA VAL A 387 -7.62 13.14 -21.89
C VAL A 387 -7.76 14.35 -20.97
N SER A 388 -6.85 14.49 -20.00
CA SER A 388 -6.81 15.65 -19.12
C SER A 388 -6.43 16.92 -19.87
N LEU A 389 -7.02 18.05 -19.48
CA LEU A 389 -6.63 19.37 -19.98
C LEU A 389 -5.20 19.77 -19.59
N SER A 390 -4.66 19.17 -18.53
CA SER A 390 -3.26 19.33 -18.12
C SER A 390 -2.28 18.43 -18.88
N ALA A 391 -2.79 17.48 -19.68
CA ALA A 391 -1.95 16.59 -20.46
C ALA A 391 -1.26 17.34 -21.61
N LEU A 392 0.05 17.13 -21.71
CA LEU A 392 0.91 17.61 -22.78
C LEU A 392 0.79 16.69 -24.02
N PRO A 393 1.16 17.19 -25.22
CA PRO A 393 0.70 16.62 -26.49
C PRO A 393 1.11 15.17 -26.71
N ASP A 394 0.17 14.46 -27.34
CA ASP A 394 0.18 13.05 -27.64
C ASP A 394 1.22 12.73 -28.71
N SER A 395 2.27 12.01 -28.35
CA SER A 395 3.32 11.61 -29.28
C SER A 395 3.77 10.19 -29.01
N ASP A 396 4.25 9.50 -30.03
CA ASP A 396 4.90 8.19 -29.93
C ASP A 396 6.28 8.26 -29.25
N PHE A 397 6.91 9.44 -29.23
CA PHE A 397 8.20 9.69 -28.60
C PHE A 397 8.28 11.10 -28.03
N VAL A 398 8.74 11.25 -26.78
CA VAL A 398 8.91 12.56 -26.15
C VAL A 398 10.34 12.73 -25.65
N GLN A 399 10.93 13.90 -25.89
CA GLN A 399 12.23 14.30 -25.34
C GLN A 399 12.10 15.59 -24.56
N LEU A 400 12.60 15.59 -23.32
CA LEU A 400 12.54 16.71 -22.37
C LEU A 400 13.92 16.99 -21.78
N VAL A 401 14.16 18.26 -21.45
CA VAL A 401 15.28 18.68 -20.62
C VAL A 401 14.71 19.24 -19.32
N ILE A 402 15.03 18.61 -18.19
CA ILE A 402 14.43 18.90 -16.89
C ILE A 402 15.53 19.40 -15.93
N GLY A 403 15.44 20.65 -15.49
CA GLY A 403 16.40 21.30 -14.57
C GLY A 403 15.80 21.74 -13.23
N SER A 404 14.60 21.24 -12.91
CA SER A 404 13.78 21.65 -11.77
C SER A 404 13.13 20.45 -11.08
N THR A 405 12.67 20.65 -9.85
CA THR A 405 11.86 19.67 -9.13
C THR A 405 10.49 19.59 -9.80
N LEU A 406 10.03 18.37 -10.11
CA LEU A 406 8.71 18.12 -10.67
C LEU A 406 8.24 16.68 -10.45
N ARG A 407 6.94 16.43 -10.69
CA ARG A 407 6.37 15.09 -10.69
C ARG A 407 5.83 14.76 -12.07
N LEU A 408 6.54 13.90 -12.78
CA LEU A 408 6.12 13.38 -14.08
C LEU A 408 5.11 12.24 -13.88
N ARG A 409 4.03 12.27 -14.66
CA ARG A 409 3.06 11.19 -14.78
C ARG A 409 2.74 10.96 -16.25
N ALA A 410 2.85 9.72 -16.70
CA ALA A 410 2.66 9.38 -18.10
C ALA A 410 1.90 8.07 -18.28
N ARG A 411 1.10 7.99 -19.36
CA ARG A 411 0.38 6.80 -19.81
C ARG A 411 0.49 6.67 -21.32
N VAL A 412 0.40 5.46 -21.83
CA VAL A 412 0.12 5.19 -23.24
C VAL A 412 -1.38 4.97 -23.42
N LYS A 413 -1.94 5.53 -24.49
CA LYS A 413 -3.32 5.23 -24.92
C LYS A 413 -3.31 4.51 -26.27
N VAL A 414 -4.03 3.41 -26.37
CA VAL A 414 -4.24 2.65 -27.61
C VAL A 414 -5.73 2.55 -27.88
N GLY A 415 -6.22 3.28 -28.90
CA GLY A 415 -7.66 3.44 -29.10
C GLY A 415 -8.30 4.15 -27.91
N ASP A 416 -9.24 3.49 -27.22
CA ASP A 416 -9.89 4.00 -26.01
C ASP A 416 -9.30 3.44 -24.71
N GLU A 417 -8.36 2.49 -24.80
CA GLU A 417 -7.75 1.82 -23.66
C GLU A 417 -6.48 2.54 -23.21
N TRP A 418 -6.27 2.58 -21.91
CA TRP A 418 -5.12 3.23 -21.27
C TRP A 418 -4.20 2.20 -20.61
N SER A 419 -2.90 2.44 -20.67
CA SER A 419 -1.93 1.74 -19.83
C SER A 419 -2.11 2.10 -18.35
N ALA A 420 -1.48 1.33 -17.47
CA ALA A 420 -1.21 1.77 -16.11
C ALA A 420 -0.35 3.06 -16.10
N LEU A 421 -0.32 3.73 -14.96
CA LEU A 421 0.43 4.97 -14.77
C LEU A 421 1.92 4.70 -14.49
N HIS A 422 2.81 5.25 -15.33
CA HIS A 422 4.22 5.41 -14.96
C HIS A 422 4.41 6.81 -14.37
N GLN A 423 5.03 6.89 -13.19
CA GLN A 423 5.32 8.14 -12.51
C GLN A 423 6.79 8.21 -12.08
N LEU A 424 7.35 9.40 -12.11
CA LEU A 424 8.72 9.70 -11.68
C LEU A 424 8.72 11.02 -10.91
N MET A 425 9.24 10.99 -9.68
CA MET A 425 9.55 12.20 -8.92
C MET A 425 10.99 12.60 -9.22
N ILE A 426 11.19 13.83 -9.68
CA ILE A 426 12.50 14.40 -9.93
C ILE A 426 12.71 15.51 -8.93
N THR A 427 13.74 15.41 -8.10
CA THR A 427 14.12 16.45 -7.13
C THR A 427 15.42 17.09 -7.56
N LYS A 428 15.48 18.42 -7.49
CA LYS A 428 16.73 19.15 -7.68
C LYS A 428 17.58 19.10 -6.41
N ASP A 429 18.84 18.69 -6.54
CA ASP A 429 19.83 18.84 -5.47
C ASP A 429 20.09 20.34 -5.27
N GLN A 430 19.68 20.84 -4.11
CA GLN A 430 19.74 22.26 -3.78
C GLN A 430 19.81 22.44 -2.26
N PRO A 431 20.38 23.56 -1.75
CA PRO A 431 20.61 23.75 -0.32
C PRO A 431 19.32 24.16 0.43
N LEU A 432 18.32 23.28 0.49
CA LEU A 432 17.03 23.52 1.17
C LEU A 432 17.18 23.85 2.66
N HIS A 433 18.31 23.53 3.29
CA HIS A 433 18.61 23.95 4.67
C HIS A 433 18.69 25.48 4.83
N HIS A 434 18.81 26.25 3.75
CA HIS A 434 18.69 27.71 3.75
C HIS A 434 17.24 28.22 3.78
N LEU A 435 16.26 27.37 3.50
CA LEU A 435 14.84 27.70 3.65
C LEU A 435 14.49 27.67 5.15
N LYS A 436 14.08 28.80 5.69
CA LYS A 436 13.76 28.97 7.11
C LYS A 436 12.34 29.47 7.27
N LEU A 437 11.62 28.88 8.21
CA LEU A 437 10.45 29.52 8.78
C LEU A 437 10.94 30.69 9.63
N THR A 438 10.57 31.92 9.27
CA THR A 438 11.07 33.15 9.90
C THR A 438 10.03 33.88 10.74
N GLU A 439 8.74 33.69 10.45
CA GLU A 439 7.65 34.26 11.24
C GLU A 439 6.48 33.28 11.34
N ILE A 440 5.88 33.24 12.53
CA ILE A 440 4.57 32.62 12.78
C ILE A 440 3.70 33.70 13.39
N HIS A 441 2.64 34.07 12.69
CA HIS A 441 1.65 35.01 13.19
C HIS A 441 0.40 34.23 13.60
N TYR A 442 0.35 33.92 14.89
CA TYR A 442 -0.69 33.08 15.49
C TYR A 442 -1.64 33.93 16.33
N HIS A 443 -2.95 33.65 16.21
CA HIS A 443 -4.02 34.23 17.02
C HIS A 443 -4.00 35.78 17.09
N PRO A 444 -4.02 36.47 15.94
CA PRO A 444 -4.13 37.91 15.96
C PRO A 444 -5.53 38.37 16.38
N LEU A 445 -5.62 39.65 16.75
CA LEU A 445 -6.90 40.26 17.11
C LEU A 445 -7.82 40.35 15.89
N ASP A 446 -9.12 40.15 16.13
CA ASP A 446 -10.19 40.44 15.16
C ASP A 446 -10.07 41.87 14.61
N ASP A 447 -10.51 42.06 13.37
CA ASP A 447 -10.60 43.39 12.73
C ASP A 447 -12.03 43.63 12.24
N GLY A 448 -12.80 44.37 13.04
CA GLY A 448 -14.23 44.53 12.83
C GLY A 448 -14.97 43.20 12.93
N ASP A 449 -15.62 42.80 11.84
CA ASP A 449 -16.38 41.54 11.75
C ASP A 449 -15.53 40.37 11.21
N VAL A 450 -14.24 40.59 10.89
CA VAL A 450 -13.33 39.55 10.41
C VAL A 450 -12.62 38.89 11.59
N ASP A 451 -12.82 37.58 11.75
CA ASP A 451 -12.19 36.75 12.78
C ASP A 451 -10.65 36.81 12.64
N GLY A 452 -9.96 36.93 13.76
CA GLY A 452 -8.50 36.96 13.85
C GLY A 452 -7.81 35.84 13.05
N ARG A 453 -8.39 34.64 13.02
CA ARG A 453 -7.83 33.47 12.33
C ARG A 453 -7.65 33.65 10.83
N GLU A 454 -8.41 34.57 10.21
CA GLU A 454 -8.26 34.91 8.78
C GLU A 454 -6.93 35.63 8.51
N PHE A 455 -6.33 36.25 9.52
CA PHE A 455 -5.07 36.97 9.42
C PHE A 455 -3.86 36.15 9.85
N GLU A 456 -4.04 34.90 10.30
CA GLU A 456 -2.92 34.02 10.63
C GLU A 456 -2.06 33.72 9.40
N PHE A 457 -0.74 33.69 9.59
CA PHE A 457 0.19 33.35 8.52
C PHE A 457 1.48 32.73 9.01
N ILE A 458 2.18 32.08 8.09
CA ILE A 458 3.56 31.63 8.26
C ILE A 458 4.42 32.29 7.17
N GLU A 459 5.56 32.85 7.55
CA GLU A 459 6.58 33.34 6.61
C GLU A 459 7.69 32.29 6.45
N ILE A 460 8.03 32.02 5.19
CA ILE A 460 9.14 31.17 4.82
C ILE A 460 10.13 32.00 3.99
N LYS A 461 11.38 32.05 4.42
CA LYS A 461 12.43 32.85 3.79
C LYS A 461 13.57 31.99 3.28
N ASN A 462 14.07 32.33 2.10
CA ASN A 462 15.35 31.83 1.62
C ASN A 462 16.49 32.69 2.21
N CYS A 463 17.16 32.16 3.23
CA CYS A 463 18.28 32.83 3.89
C CYS A 463 19.63 32.54 3.22
N GLY A 464 19.64 31.90 2.05
CA GLY A 464 20.84 31.53 1.30
C GLY A 464 21.27 32.57 0.27
N HIS A 465 22.17 32.14 -0.63
CA HIS A 465 22.73 32.97 -1.71
C HIS A 465 22.24 32.59 -3.11
N ASP A 466 21.63 31.41 -3.25
CA ASP A 466 21.09 30.89 -4.50
C ASP A 466 19.56 30.89 -4.46
N SER A 467 18.93 30.89 -5.63
CA SER A 467 17.48 30.65 -5.71
C SER A 467 17.15 29.19 -5.37
N LEU A 468 15.98 28.97 -4.78
CA LEU A 468 15.48 27.64 -4.42
C LEU A 468 14.18 27.35 -5.14
N ASP A 469 14.06 26.14 -5.69
CA ASP A 469 12.84 25.58 -6.23
C ASP A 469 12.04 24.93 -5.10
N LEU A 470 10.84 25.45 -4.85
CA LEU A 470 9.95 25.00 -3.79
C LEU A 470 8.94 23.98 -4.27
N ALA A 471 8.90 23.64 -5.56
CA ALA A 471 7.91 22.72 -6.11
C ALA A 471 7.81 21.44 -5.28
N MET A 472 6.58 21.03 -4.96
CA MET A 472 6.25 19.82 -4.21
C MET A 472 6.71 19.78 -2.74
N LEU A 473 7.40 20.82 -2.24
CA LEU A 473 7.63 20.94 -0.81
C LEU A 473 6.28 21.07 -0.09
N HIS A 474 6.17 20.40 1.05
CA HIS A 474 4.96 20.41 1.85
C HIS A 474 5.29 20.36 3.34
N PHE A 475 4.34 20.76 4.15
CA PHE A 475 4.40 20.58 5.58
C PHE A 475 4.00 19.15 5.92
N SER A 476 4.84 18.44 6.66
CA SER A 476 4.52 17.08 7.13
C SER A 476 3.58 17.06 8.33
N ALA A 477 3.36 18.23 8.97
CA ALA A 477 2.48 18.43 10.12
C ALA A 477 2.12 19.92 10.27
N GLY A 478 1.05 20.19 11.01
CA GLY A 478 0.59 21.54 11.32
C GLY A 478 -0.43 22.05 10.31
N ILE A 479 0.01 22.46 9.13
CA ILE A 479 -0.86 22.94 8.05
C ILE A 479 -0.80 21.99 6.85
N ASP A 480 -1.89 21.92 6.08
CA ASP A 480 -1.96 21.17 4.84
C ASP A 480 -1.70 22.12 3.65
N PHE A 481 -0.43 22.25 3.26
CA PHE A 481 -0.03 23.07 2.11
C PHE A 481 1.10 22.38 1.33
N ILE A 482 0.97 22.37 0.01
CA ILE A 482 1.99 21.94 -0.94
C ILE A 482 2.28 23.06 -1.92
N PHE A 483 3.56 23.36 -2.12
CA PHE A 483 4.00 24.35 -3.08
C PHE A 483 3.78 23.83 -4.51
N ALA A 484 3.13 24.65 -5.34
CA ALA A 484 3.15 24.49 -6.80
C ALA A 484 4.56 24.82 -7.35
N GLN A 485 4.72 24.87 -8.68
CA GLN A 485 5.98 25.29 -9.28
C GLN A 485 6.30 26.74 -8.87
N GLN A 486 7.21 26.91 -7.92
CA GLN A 486 7.55 28.20 -7.33
C GLN A 486 9.05 28.26 -7.07
N ILE A 487 9.68 29.36 -7.48
CA ILE A 487 11.08 29.65 -7.16
C ILE A 487 11.11 30.82 -6.17
N ILE A 488 11.93 30.71 -5.13
CA ILE A 488 12.20 31.79 -4.18
C ILE A 488 13.65 32.28 -4.37
N GLN A 489 13.84 33.58 -4.66
CA GLN A 489 15.18 34.12 -4.85
C GLN A 489 15.93 34.23 -3.52
N ALA A 490 17.25 34.42 -3.59
CA ALA A 490 18.08 34.63 -2.42
C ALA A 490 17.63 35.86 -1.62
N GLY A 491 17.39 35.70 -0.32
CA GLY A 491 16.95 36.76 0.58
C GLY A 491 15.45 37.10 0.52
N GLU A 492 14.69 36.53 -0.42
CA GLU A 492 13.24 36.71 -0.52
C GLU A 492 12.48 35.78 0.43
N PHE A 493 11.21 36.12 0.67
CA PHE A 493 10.29 35.36 1.51
C PHE A 493 8.94 35.16 0.81
N ILE A 494 8.22 34.12 1.24
CA ILE A 494 6.83 33.84 0.87
C ILE A 494 6.01 33.79 2.15
N VAL A 495 4.82 34.39 2.10
CA VAL A 495 3.83 34.32 3.17
C VAL A 495 2.72 33.35 2.78
N LEU A 496 2.49 32.36 3.63
CA LEU A 496 1.34 31.46 3.56
C LEU A 496 0.28 31.98 4.54
N ALA A 497 -0.67 32.75 4.02
CA ALA A 497 -1.77 33.32 4.79
C ALA A 497 -2.99 32.38 4.80
N SER A 498 -3.68 32.30 5.94
CA SER A 498 -4.95 31.58 6.09
C SER A 498 -6.00 32.11 5.10
N ASN A 499 -6.09 33.43 4.96
CA ASN A 499 -6.87 34.11 3.93
C ASN A 499 -6.04 35.20 3.24
N ALA A 500 -5.61 34.94 2.01
CA ALA A 500 -4.76 35.86 1.25
C ALA A 500 -5.40 37.24 1.02
N ALA A 501 -6.72 37.31 0.85
CA ALA A 501 -7.41 38.57 0.61
C ALA A 501 -7.52 39.41 1.90
N ALA A 502 -7.84 38.79 3.03
CA ALA A 502 -7.89 39.47 4.33
C ALA A 502 -6.49 39.94 4.77
N PHE A 503 -5.47 39.09 4.58
CA PHE A 503 -4.07 39.42 4.84
C PHE A 503 -3.63 40.67 4.06
N GLN A 504 -3.84 40.72 2.74
CA GLN A 504 -3.46 41.85 1.88
C GLN A 504 -4.21 43.16 2.19
N GLN A 505 -5.38 43.09 2.81
CA GLN A 505 -6.12 44.29 3.22
C GLN A 505 -5.54 44.89 4.51
N ARG A 506 -5.00 44.05 5.39
CA ARG A 506 -4.52 44.45 6.72
C ARG A 506 -3.03 44.82 6.75
N TYR A 507 -2.20 44.09 6.01
CA TYR A 507 -0.74 44.22 5.95
C TYR A 507 -0.30 44.62 4.55
#